data_AF-A0A938E060-F1
#
_entry.id   AF-A0A938E060-F1
#
_cell.length_a   1.000
_cell.length_b   1.000
_cell.length_c   1.000
_cell.angle_alpha   90.00
_cell.angle_beta   90.00
_cell.angle_gamma   90.00
#
_symmetry.space_group_name_H-M   'P 1'
#
loop_
_entity.id
_entity.type
_entity.pdbx_description
1 polymer ?
#
loop_
_entity_poly.entity_id
_entity_poly.type
_entity_poly.pdbx_seq_one_letter_code
_entity_poly.pdbx_strand_id
1 'polypeptide(L)' 'MVPEPGSSAATIDQRGIPTNACVMCGCNILVIRAVFEDYELTGYLLDAECACCGSPVTAPCPLDRPDEY' A
#
# COMPACT_ATOMS: atom_id res chain seq x y z
N MET A 1 -7.36 13.54 29.79
CA MET A 1 -6.80 13.90 28.48
C MET A 1 -7.68 13.25 27.44
N VAL A 2 -8.58 14.02 26.84
CA VAL A 2 -9.43 13.54 25.73
C VAL A 2 -8.59 13.76 24.47
N PRO A 3 -8.40 12.76 23.59
CA PRO A 3 -7.69 12.99 22.34
C PRO A 3 -8.47 14.02 21.50
N GLU A 4 -7.76 15.05 21.04
CA GLU A 4 -8.30 16.12 20.21
C GLU A 4 -8.77 15.53 18.86
N PRO A 5 -9.93 15.95 18.32
CA PRO A 5 -10.44 15.49 17.01
C PRO A 5 -9.70 16.20 15.87
N GLY A 6 -8.41 15.94 15.77
CA GLY A 6 -7.48 16.53 14.81
C GLY A 6 -6.12 15.85 14.79
N SER A 7 -5.99 14.65 15.36
CA SER A 7 -4.80 13.83 15.16
C SER A 7 -4.90 13.18 13.79
N SER A 8 -4.56 13.95 12.76
CA SER A 8 -4.20 13.40 11.46
C SER A 8 -3.13 12.36 11.73
N ALA A 9 -3.48 11.07 11.62
CA ALA A 9 -2.52 9.99 11.72
C ALA A 9 -1.35 10.37 10.80
N ALA A 10 -0.15 10.52 11.35
CA ALA A 10 0.99 11.00 10.60
C ALA A 10 1.22 10.06 9.41
N THR A 11 0.81 10.49 8.22
CA THR A 11 1.08 9.79 6.98
C THR A 11 2.46 10.21 6.51
N ILE A 12 3.26 9.25 6.04
CA ILE A 12 4.50 9.57 5.33
C ILE A 12 4.36 9.05 3.90
N ASP A 13 5.00 9.76 2.97
CA ASP A 13 5.13 9.28 1.60
C ASP A 13 6.18 8.18 1.54
N GLN A 14 5.74 6.96 1.22
CA GLN A 14 6.58 5.76 1.10
C GLN A 14 6.66 5.29 -0.34
N ARG A 15 6.31 6.15 -1.31
CA ARG A 15 6.38 5.79 -2.73
C ARG A 15 7.83 5.76 -3.19
N GLY A 16 8.13 4.87 -4.14
CA GLY A 16 9.43 4.74 -4.78
C GLY A 16 10.16 3.43 -4.47
N ILE A 17 9.92 2.81 -3.31
CA ILE A 17 10.40 1.46 -3.01
C ILE A 17 9.15 0.57 -2.82
N PRO A 18 8.97 -0.47 -3.65
CA PRO A 18 7.85 -1.39 -3.50
C PRO A 18 7.89 -2.06 -2.13
N THR A 19 6.79 -2.01 -1.38
CA THR A 19 6.71 -2.57 -0.04
C THR A 19 5.45 -3.40 0.16
N ASN A 20 5.60 -4.57 0.81
CA ASN A 20 4.47 -5.43 1.17
C ASN A 20 3.79 -5.02 2.49
N ALA A 21 4.40 -4.08 3.24
CA ALA A 21 3.86 -3.57 4.49
C ALA A 21 4.17 -2.08 4.66
N CYS A 22 3.24 -1.36 5.25
CA CYS A 22 3.42 0.04 5.58
C CYS A 22 4.47 0.19 6.70
N VAL A 23 5.54 0.95 6.45
CA VAL A 23 6.63 1.18 7.41
C VAL A 23 6.13 1.97 8.63
N MET A 24 5.13 2.84 8.46
CA MET A 24 4.60 3.68 9.54
C MET A 24 3.75 2.94 10.56
N CYS A 25 2.93 1.99 10.11
CA CYS A 25 1.96 1.32 11.00
C CYS A 25 2.09 -0.20 11.02
N GLY A 26 2.96 -0.80 10.18
CA GLY A 26 3.14 -2.25 10.07
C GLY A 26 2.01 -3.00 9.36
N CYS A 27 0.98 -2.29 8.87
CA CYS A 27 -0.17 -2.87 8.20
C CYS A 27 0.25 -3.44 6.83
N ASN A 28 -0.16 -4.67 6.53
CA ASN A 28 0.15 -5.40 5.29
C ASN A 28 -1.02 -5.43 4.31
N ILE A 29 -2.03 -4.59 4.52
CA ILE A 29 -3.20 -4.48 3.65
C ILE A 29 -3.10 -3.15 2.90
N LEU A 30 -3.04 -3.24 1.58
CA LEU A 30 -2.93 -2.10 0.67
C LEU A 30 -4.20 -1.95 -0.15
N VAL A 31 -4.65 -0.71 -0.32
CA VAL A 31 -5.72 -0.33 -1.24
C VAL A 31 -5.06 -0.02 -2.57
N ILE A 32 -5.42 -0.78 -3.60
CA ILE A 32 -4.90 -0.65 -4.97
C ILE A 32 -6.04 -0.47 -5.95
N ARG A 33 -5.73 0.16 -7.08
CA ARG A 33 -6.61 0.18 -8.26
C ARG A 33 -6.22 -1.00 -9.15
N ALA A 34 -7.19 -1.87 -9.43
CA ALA A 34 -6.97 -3.13 -10.14
C ALA A 34 -7.81 -3.20 -11.42
N VAL A 35 -7.31 -3.95 -12.41
CA VAL A 35 -8.01 -4.30 -13.65
C VAL A 35 -8.42 -5.76 -13.57
N PHE A 36 -9.69 -6.00 -13.88
CA PHE A 36 -10.26 -7.35 -13.94
C PHE A 36 -10.76 -7.62 -15.37
N GLU A 37 -10.38 -8.76 -15.91
CA GLU A 37 -10.87 -9.28 -17.19
C GLU A 37 -11.32 -10.73 -16.94
N ASP A 38 -12.47 -11.13 -17.49
CA ASP A 38 -13.03 -12.48 -17.30
C ASP A 38 -13.13 -12.95 -15.83
N TYR A 39 -13.44 -12.02 -14.90
CA TYR A 39 -13.48 -12.26 -13.44
C TYR A 39 -12.12 -12.60 -12.80
N GLU A 40 -11.02 -12.44 -13.54
CA GLU A 40 -9.65 -12.65 -13.07
C GLU A 40 -8.92 -11.30 -12.92
N LEU A 41 -8.02 -11.22 -11.93
CA LEU A 41 -7.18 -10.05 -11.71
C LEU A 41 -6.03 -10.06 -12.73
N THR A 42 -6.09 -9.19 -13.75
CA THR A 42 -5.07 -9.14 -14.81
C THR A 42 -3.96 -8.14 -14.53
N GLY A 43 -4.20 -7.15 -13.67
CA GLY A 43 -3.18 -6.20 -13.28
C GLY A 43 -3.64 -5.21 -12.23
N TYR A 44 -2.70 -4.41 -11.74
CA TYR A 44 -2.97 -3.33 -10.80
C TYR A 44 -1.97 -2.18 -10.98
N LEU A 45 -2.38 -0.99 -10.56
CA LEU A 45 -1.51 0.18 -10.50
C LEU A 45 -0.61 0.10 -9.25
N LEU A 46 0.64 0.54 -9.41
CA LEU A 46 1.63 0.56 -8.33
C LEU A 46 1.39 1.70 -7.33
N ASP A 47 0.59 2.70 -7.69
CA ASP A 47 0.16 3.78 -6.78
C ASP A 47 -0.93 3.25 -5.84
N ALA A 48 -0.58 3.12 -4.57
CA ALA A 48 -1.37 2.43 -3.56
C ALA A 48 -1.39 3.19 -2.23
N GLU A 49 -2.33 2.83 -1.37
CA GLU A 49 -2.49 3.47 -0.06
C GLU A 49 -2.60 2.41 1.03
N CYS A 50 -2.01 2.65 2.20
CA CYS A 50 -2.14 1.75 3.35
C CYS A 50 -3.59 1.77 3.87
N ALA A 51 -4.24 0.61 3.98
CA ALA A 51 -5.61 0.52 4.45
C ALA A 51 -5.81 0.96 5.92
N CYS A 52 -4.76 0.85 6.75
CA CYS A 52 -4.84 1.21 8.17
C CYS A 52 -4.61 2.71 8.46
N CYS A 53 -3.64 3.36 7.82
CA CYS A 53 -3.26 4.75 8.11
C CYS A 53 -3.42 5.72 6.94
N GLY A 54 -3.72 5.24 5.73
CA GLY A 54 -3.83 6.08 4.53
C GLY A 54 -2.50 6.64 4.03
N SER A 55 -1.35 6.12 4.49
CA SER A 55 -0.06 6.53 3.94
C SER A 55 0.06 6.07 2.49
N PRO A 56 0.49 6.94 1.56
CA PRO A 56 0.72 6.54 0.18
C PRO A 56 1.98 5.67 0.10
N VAL A 57 1.87 4.55 -0.61
CA VAL A 57 2.87 3.49 -0.73
C VAL A 57 2.97 3.04 -2.19
N THR A 58 4.10 2.42 -2.56
CA THR A 58 4.21 1.70 -3.82
C THR A 58 3.90 0.22 -3.60
N ALA A 59 2.87 -0.29 -4.27
CA ALA A 59 2.50 -1.71 -4.19
C ALA A 59 3.63 -2.59 -4.77
N PRO A 60 3.89 -3.77 -4.18
CA PRO A 60 4.90 -4.69 -4.70
C PRO A 60 4.37 -5.41 -5.94
N CYS A 61 5.22 -5.68 -6.92
CA CYS A 61 4.97 -6.49 -8.11
C CYS A 61 5.66 -7.86 -7.97
N PRO A 62 5.17 -8.94 -8.62
CA PRO A 62 5.91 -10.21 -8.67
C PRO A 62 7.35 -10.05 -9.15
N LEU A 63 7.63 -9.06 -10.02
CA LEU A 63 8.99 -8.70 -10.46
C LEU A 63 9.90 -8.19 -9.34
N ASP A 64 9.34 -7.66 -8.24
CA ASP A 64 10.09 -7.15 -7.10
C ASP A 64 10.50 -8.26 -6.12
N ARG A 65 10.07 -9.52 -6.35
CA ARG A 65 10.49 -10.65 -5.54
C ARG A 65 11.94 -11.01 -5.93
N PRO A 66 12.92 -10.87 -5.02
CA PRO A 66 14.28 -11.31 -5.31
C PRO A 66 14.28 -12.83 -5.49
N ASP A 67 14.56 -13.28 -6.71
CA ASP A 67 14.72 -14.67 -7.17
C ASP A 67 13.53 -15.63 -6.98
N GLU A 68 12.75 -15.83 -8.05
CA GLU A 68 12.34 -17.18 -8.45
C GLU A 68 12.96 -17.47 -9.83
N TYR A 69 14.22 -17.94 -9.83
CA TYR A 69 14.87 -18.57 -10.98
C TYR A 69 14.81 -20.10 -10.84
#